data_AF-A0A7R9CYH9-F1
#
_entry.id   AF-A0A7R9CYH9-F1
#
_cell.length_a   1.000
_cell.length_b   1.000
_cell.length_c   1.000
_cell.angle_alpha   90.00
_cell.angle_beta   90.00
_cell.angle_gamma   90.00
#
_symmetry.space_group_name_H-M   'P 1'
#
loop_
_entity.id
_entity.type
_entity.pdbx_description
1 polymer ?
#
loop_
_entity_poly.entity_id
_entity_poly.type
_entity_poly.pdbx_seq_one_letter_code
_entity_poly.pdbx_strand_id
1 'polypeptide(L)'
;MFSIHLATIYLIFGYLMHRVKCDTDYCSLCSPPGSHTMCLYPKPGPDPKCYNYGDMPLSKDEKDHILELHNKFRSSVAMGKEKPQPPAGNMRQMSWDKELETIAERWADRCNSYSTDTPHDKCRRSKRFQVGQNVATYGSSAKPFSPDSHARTMEWFKEIKYFKPEWINSYRQHHEIMEKTGHYAQFIWAESFLIGCARVIFEEMVDNSTYTFDRLVCNYGPSGNVEGSPVGGKRSEYHLYRPNENGNFECFTTGMEIDLSKINDDYCDCEEDGSDEPGTSACQNGRFHCNIQLSLESIPSHRVNDGICDCCDGSDEWAVKRLHFRLAGE
;
A
#
# COMPACT_ATOMS: atom_id res chain seq x y z
N MET A 1 36.40 63.25 -26.44
CA MET A 1 37.26 62.08 -26.28
C MET A 1 36.70 61.28 -25.10
N PHE A 2 35.98 60.18 -25.41
CA PHE A 2 35.41 59.12 -24.54
C PHE A 2 34.47 59.51 -23.39
N SER A 3 33.51 58.70 -22.93
CA SER A 3 32.54 57.75 -23.51
C SER A 3 31.62 57.40 -22.33
N ILE A 4 30.33 57.21 -22.60
CA ILE A 4 29.27 56.80 -21.67
C ILE A 4 29.61 55.43 -21.03
N HIS A 5 29.30 55.21 -19.75
CA HIS A 5 28.63 53.97 -19.31
C HIS A 5 27.94 54.11 -17.94
N LEU A 6 26.63 53.87 -17.98
CA LEU A 6 25.72 53.66 -16.87
C LEU A 6 26.15 52.45 -16.04
N ALA A 7 26.31 52.63 -14.73
CA ALA A 7 26.28 51.53 -13.77
C ALA A 7 24.88 51.49 -13.14
N THR A 8 23.99 50.73 -13.77
CA THR A 8 22.71 50.32 -13.18
C THR A 8 22.95 49.52 -11.91
N ILE A 9 22.49 50.05 -10.78
CA ILE A 9 22.39 49.37 -9.50
C ILE A 9 21.37 48.23 -9.67
N TYR A 10 21.85 47.02 -9.98
CA TYR A 10 21.07 45.81 -9.76
C TYR A 10 21.11 45.50 -8.26
N LEU A 11 20.14 46.05 -7.53
CA LEU A 11 19.72 45.48 -6.26
C LEU A 11 19.20 44.08 -6.57
N ILE A 12 20.04 43.07 -6.32
CA ILE A 12 19.67 41.66 -6.28
C ILE A 12 18.67 41.54 -5.12
N PHE A 13 17.39 41.74 -5.42
CA PHE A 13 16.28 41.20 -4.63
C PHE A 13 16.33 39.68 -4.84
N GLY A 14 17.30 39.04 -4.17
CA GLY A 14 17.26 37.61 -3.92
C GLY A 14 16.09 37.37 -3.00
N TYR A 15 14.89 37.19 -3.57
CA TYR A 15 13.77 36.58 -2.87
C TYR A 15 14.27 35.22 -2.36
N LEU A 16 14.63 35.16 -1.08
CA LEU A 16 14.68 33.91 -0.34
C LEU A 16 13.25 33.40 -0.34
N MET A 17 12.91 32.59 -1.35
CA MET A 17 11.85 31.62 -1.25
C MET A 17 12.29 30.63 -0.18
N HIS A 18 12.12 31.00 1.10
CA HIS A 18 12.06 30.02 2.17
C HIS A 18 10.90 29.10 1.79
N ARG A 19 11.22 27.95 1.20
CA ARG A 19 10.27 26.86 1.09
C ARG A 19 9.87 26.53 2.52
N VAL A 20 8.67 26.94 2.92
CA VAL A 20 8.02 26.43 4.12
C VAL A 20 7.87 24.93 3.88
N LYS A 21 8.84 24.14 4.33
CA LYS A 21 8.65 22.70 4.45
C LYS A 21 7.53 22.55 5.48
N CYS A 22 6.39 22.04 5.03
CA CYS A 22 5.35 21.59 5.94
C CYS A 22 5.95 20.41 6.70
N ASP A 23 6.53 20.67 7.88
CA ASP A 23 7.12 19.62 8.69
C ASP A 23 5.97 18.80 9.28
N THR A 24 5.94 17.51 8.95
CA THR A 24 4.91 16.61 9.45
C THR A 24 5.29 16.18 10.85
N ASP A 25 4.47 16.54 11.85
CA ASP A 25 4.60 15.97 13.19
C ASP A 25 4.21 14.49 13.16
N TYR A 26 5.22 13.64 12.94
CA TYR A 26 5.05 12.18 12.93
C TYR A 26 4.82 11.61 14.34
N CYS A 27 5.20 12.33 15.40
CA CYS A 27 5.06 11.85 16.76
C CYS A 27 3.59 11.77 17.20
N SER A 28 2.71 12.56 16.58
CA SER A 28 1.27 12.56 16.88
C SER A 28 0.42 11.64 15.99
N LEU A 29 0.99 10.99 14.97
CA LEU A 29 0.19 10.25 13.96
C LEU A 29 -0.21 8.82 14.39
N CYS A 30 0.40 8.29 15.44
CA CYS A 30 0.22 6.90 15.87
C CYS A 30 -0.25 6.82 17.31
N SER A 31 -0.90 5.70 17.64
CA SER A 31 -1.24 5.34 19.01
C SER A 31 -0.43 4.10 19.42
N PRO A 32 0.34 4.14 20.53
CA PRO A 32 0.54 5.28 21.41
C PRO A 32 1.36 6.41 20.74
N PRO A 33 1.21 7.68 21.17
CA PRO A 33 2.02 8.80 20.67
C PRO A 33 3.52 8.51 20.79
N GLY A 34 4.29 8.97 19.81
CA GLY A 34 5.74 8.77 19.73
C GLY A 34 6.18 7.42 19.14
N SER A 35 5.25 6.50 18.85
CA SER A 35 5.57 5.18 18.30
C SER A 35 5.89 5.15 16.80
N HIS A 36 5.69 6.26 16.08
CA HIS A 36 5.99 6.36 14.65
C HIS A 36 7.50 6.24 14.38
N THR A 37 7.91 5.54 13.33
CA THR A 37 9.31 5.34 12.93
C THR A 37 10.10 6.64 12.85
N MET A 38 9.55 7.66 12.18
CA MET A 38 10.17 9.00 12.08
C MET A 38 10.25 9.74 13.42
N CYS A 39 9.45 9.38 14.43
CA CYS A 39 9.54 9.97 15.77
C CYS A 39 10.58 9.25 16.62
N LEU A 40 10.58 7.91 16.59
CA LEU A 40 11.58 7.07 17.26
C LEU A 40 12.99 7.36 16.74
N TYR A 41 13.10 7.64 15.44
CA TYR A 41 14.37 7.85 14.74
C TYR A 41 14.31 9.18 13.96
N PRO A 42 14.47 10.33 14.65
CA PRO A 42 14.29 11.65 14.03
C PRO A 42 15.43 12.03 13.07
N LYS A 43 16.60 11.40 13.20
CA LYS A 43 17.78 11.69 12.38
C LYS A 43 17.98 10.60 11.32
N PRO A 44 18.41 10.98 10.10
CA PRO A 44 18.79 10.01 9.09
C PRO A 44 20.08 9.27 9.39
N GLY A 45 20.19 8.07 8.82
CA GLY A 45 21.38 7.24 8.87
C GLY A 45 21.21 6.00 9.75
N PRO A 46 22.19 5.10 9.66
CA PRO A 46 22.13 3.79 10.31
C PRO A 46 22.07 3.89 11.83
N ASP A 47 21.38 2.93 12.44
CA ASP A 47 21.44 2.69 13.87
C ASP A 47 22.89 2.36 14.30
N PRO A 48 23.37 2.80 15.48
CA PRO A 48 24.73 2.49 15.94
C PRO A 48 25.11 1.00 15.93
N LYS A 49 24.13 0.08 15.98
CA LYS A 49 24.37 -1.36 15.88
C LYS A 49 24.66 -1.87 14.45
N CYS A 50 24.37 -1.08 13.42
CA CYS A 50 24.61 -1.46 12.03
C CYS A 50 26.11 -1.56 11.75
N TYR A 51 26.62 -2.77 11.58
CA TYR A 51 28.02 -3.01 11.26
C TYR A 51 28.24 -3.06 9.74
N ASN A 52 29.37 -2.50 9.29
CA ASN A 52 29.78 -2.42 7.88
C ASN A 52 28.62 -1.96 6.96
N TYR A 53 27.92 -0.90 7.38
CA TYR A 53 26.82 -0.32 6.63
C TYR A 53 27.30 0.20 5.28
N GLY A 54 26.83 -0.43 4.21
CA GLY A 54 27.13 -0.04 2.84
C GLY A 54 26.25 1.12 2.41
N ASP A 55 26.87 2.25 2.06
CA ASP A 55 26.19 3.38 1.42
C ASP A 55 25.88 3.04 -0.06
N MET A 56 24.94 2.11 -0.24
CA MET A 56 24.42 1.67 -1.54
C MET A 56 22.89 1.85 -1.61
N PRO A 57 22.41 3.12 -1.50
CA PRO A 57 21.00 3.41 -1.67
C PRO A 57 20.52 2.98 -3.06
N LEU A 58 19.22 2.80 -3.21
CA LEU A 58 18.63 2.53 -4.52
C LEU A 58 18.99 3.66 -5.50
N SER A 59 19.60 3.29 -6.61
CA SER A 59 19.82 4.20 -7.74
C SER A 59 18.48 4.61 -8.37
N LYS A 60 18.50 5.66 -9.21
CA LYS A 60 17.30 6.07 -9.95
C LYS A 60 16.77 4.93 -10.82
N ASP A 61 17.65 4.23 -11.52
CA ASP A 61 17.26 3.13 -12.42
C ASP A 61 16.66 1.96 -11.64
N GLU A 62 17.16 1.65 -10.43
CA GLU A 62 16.54 0.64 -9.58
C GLU A 62 15.15 1.06 -9.08
N LYS A 63 14.95 2.33 -8.73
CA LYS A 63 13.61 2.84 -8.34
C LYS A 63 12.63 2.78 -9.50
N ASP A 64 13.07 3.22 -10.68
CA ASP A 64 12.29 3.18 -11.91
C ASP A 64 11.91 1.71 -12.25
N HIS A 65 12.87 0.78 -12.12
CA HIS A 65 12.64 -0.65 -12.35
C HIS A 65 11.69 -1.29 -11.33
N ILE A 66 11.83 -1.00 -10.03
CA ILE A 66 10.89 -1.50 -9.00
C ILE A 66 9.47 -1.03 -9.33
N LEU A 67 9.30 0.25 -9.68
CA LEU A 67 8.00 0.81 -10.05
C LEU A 67 7.43 0.16 -11.30
N GLU A 68 8.27 -0.05 -12.33
CA GLU A 68 7.87 -0.72 -13.56
C GLU A 68 7.42 -2.16 -13.30
N LEU A 69 8.17 -2.93 -12.50
CA LEU A 69 7.80 -4.29 -12.13
C LEU A 69 6.43 -4.33 -11.44
N HIS A 70 6.20 -3.45 -10.46
CA HIS A 70 4.91 -3.38 -9.77
C HIS A 70 3.77 -3.11 -10.76
N ASN A 71 3.91 -2.08 -11.59
CA ASN A 71 2.88 -1.71 -12.56
C ASN A 71 2.64 -2.79 -13.62
N LYS A 72 3.71 -3.42 -14.12
CA LYS A 72 3.65 -4.50 -15.10
C LYS A 72 2.86 -5.69 -14.58
N PHE A 73 3.21 -6.17 -13.38
CA PHE A 73 2.54 -7.35 -12.80
C PHE A 73 1.12 -7.05 -12.33
N ARG A 74 0.87 -5.87 -11.74
CA ARG A 74 -0.49 -5.41 -11.40
C ARG A 74 -1.38 -5.36 -12.64
N SER A 75 -0.86 -4.81 -13.75
CA SER A 75 -1.57 -4.80 -15.04
C SER A 75 -1.80 -6.22 -15.58
N SER A 76 -0.81 -7.11 -15.46
CA SER A 76 -0.93 -8.52 -15.88
C SER A 76 -2.02 -9.27 -15.13
N VAL A 77 -2.08 -9.12 -13.80
CA VAL A 77 -3.14 -9.66 -12.93
C VAL A 77 -4.50 -9.06 -13.31
N ALA A 78 -4.59 -7.73 -13.45
CA ALA A 78 -5.83 -7.05 -13.81
C ALA A 78 -6.38 -7.51 -15.17
N MET A 79 -5.51 -7.80 -16.14
CA MET A 79 -5.89 -8.38 -17.43
C MET A 79 -6.24 -9.88 -17.38
N GLY A 80 -6.12 -10.53 -16.21
CA GLY A 80 -6.37 -11.96 -16.03
C GLY A 80 -5.33 -12.88 -16.68
N LYS A 81 -4.11 -12.36 -16.94
CA LYS A 81 -3.00 -13.10 -17.56
C LYS A 81 -2.24 -13.98 -16.55
N GLU A 82 -2.24 -13.60 -15.28
CA GLU A 82 -1.57 -14.32 -14.19
C GLU A 82 -2.51 -15.35 -13.55
N LYS A 83 -2.53 -16.58 -14.07
CA LYS A 83 -3.36 -17.65 -13.52
C LYS A 83 -2.83 -18.13 -12.16
N PRO A 84 -3.69 -18.53 -11.20
CA PRO A 84 -5.15 -18.71 -11.33
C PRO A 84 -6.00 -17.44 -11.09
N GLN A 85 -5.39 -16.25 -10.96
CA GLN A 85 -6.10 -15.05 -10.51
C GLN A 85 -7.16 -14.59 -11.53
N PRO A 86 -8.31 -14.11 -11.06
CA PRO A 86 -9.30 -13.45 -11.89
C PRO A 86 -8.79 -12.07 -12.34
N PRO A 87 -9.36 -11.50 -13.41
CA PRO A 87 -9.11 -10.11 -13.77
C PRO A 87 -9.64 -9.15 -12.68
N ALA A 88 -9.16 -7.90 -12.70
CA ALA A 88 -9.57 -6.85 -11.78
C ALA A 88 -9.90 -5.57 -12.55
N GLY A 89 -11.04 -4.94 -12.25
CA GLY A 89 -11.50 -3.70 -12.91
C GLY A 89 -10.87 -2.42 -12.35
N ASN A 90 -10.53 -2.42 -11.06
CA ASN A 90 -10.15 -1.22 -10.30
C ASN A 90 -8.65 -1.15 -9.95
N MET A 91 -7.79 -1.90 -10.65
CA MET A 91 -6.34 -1.95 -10.36
C MET A 91 -5.65 -0.65 -10.76
N ARG A 92 -5.22 0.15 -9.78
CA ARG A 92 -4.60 1.45 -10.06
C ARG A 92 -3.12 1.33 -10.39
N GLN A 93 -2.67 2.17 -11.33
CA GLN A 93 -1.25 2.35 -11.62
C GLN A 93 -0.56 3.06 -10.43
N MET A 94 0.56 2.52 -9.99
CA MET A 94 1.39 3.08 -8.94
C MET A 94 2.29 4.20 -9.47
N SER A 95 2.54 5.19 -8.62
CA SER A 95 3.55 6.23 -8.78
C SER A 95 4.52 6.24 -7.60
N TRP A 96 5.74 6.72 -7.81
CA TRP A 96 6.73 6.83 -6.74
C TRP A 96 6.39 7.97 -5.77
N ASP A 97 6.48 7.71 -4.46
CA ASP A 97 6.21 8.68 -3.41
C ASP A 97 7.42 8.88 -2.50
N LYS A 98 7.92 10.12 -2.45
CA LYS A 98 9.15 10.44 -1.71
C LYS A 98 8.96 10.41 -0.19
N GLU A 99 7.77 10.70 0.32
CA GLU A 99 7.49 10.60 1.76
C GLU A 99 7.57 9.13 2.20
N LEU A 100 6.93 8.23 1.44
CA LEU A 100 6.96 6.79 1.70
C LEU A 100 8.38 6.21 1.63
N GLU A 101 9.17 6.64 0.63
CA GLU A 101 10.58 6.28 0.50
C GLU A 101 11.38 6.72 1.74
N THR A 102 11.23 7.96 2.20
CA THR A 102 11.98 8.46 3.36
C THR A 102 11.61 7.73 4.65
N ILE A 103 10.33 7.36 4.83
CA ILE A 103 9.91 6.54 5.97
C ILE A 103 10.48 5.12 5.87
N ALA A 104 10.48 4.54 4.66
CA ALA A 104 11.04 3.21 4.40
C ALA A 104 12.55 3.18 4.67
N GLU A 105 13.27 4.21 4.25
CA GLU A 105 14.70 4.41 4.51
C GLU A 105 14.96 4.45 6.01
N ARG A 106 14.18 5.23 6.76
CA ARG A 106 14.34 5.32 8.21
C ARG A 106 14.19 3.98 8.93
N TRP A 107 13.30 3.12 8.44
CA TRP A 107 13.16 1.77 8.96
C TRP A 107 14.27 0.83 8.49
N ALA A 108 14.67 0.91 7.22
CA ALA A 108 15.76 0.10 6.67
C ALA A 108 17.07 0.37 7.43
N ASP A 109 17.35 1.63 7.78
CA ASP A 109 18.47 2.09 8.60
C ASP A 109 18.58 1.39 9.98
N ARG A 110 17.58 0.62 10.42
CA ARG A 110 17.64 -0.14 11.67
C ARG A 110 18.42 -1.45 11.56
N CYS A 111 18.77 -1.88 10.35
CA CYS A 111 19.54 -3.11 10.09
C CYS A 111 18.98 -4.34 10.82
N ASN A 112 17.66 -4.45 10.88
CA ASN A 112 16.99 -5.60 11.47
C ASN A 112 17.14 -6.80 10.52
N SER A 113 17.95 -7.78 10.89
CA SER A 113 18.08 -9.05 10.17
C SER A 113 17.03 -10.06 10.65
N TYR A 114 17.12 -11.31 10.19
CA TYR A 114 16.24 -12.38 10.64
C TYR A 114 16.36 -12.70 12.14
N SER A 115 17.47 -12.35 12.78
CA SER A 115 17.66 -12.56 14.23
C SER A 115 16.82 -11.62 15.10
N THR A 116 16.25 -10.57 14.48
CA THR A 116 15.40 -9.61 15.16
C THR A 116 13.93 -9.91 14.84
N ASP A 117 13.14 -10.29 15.85
CA ASP A 117 11.73 -10.74 15.78
C ASP A 117 10.71 -9.76 15.15
N THR A 118 11.15 -8.67 14.52
CA THR A 118 10.27 -7.62 13.97
C THR A 118 10.73 -7.16 12.58
N PRO A 119 10.29 -7.85 11.50
CA PRO A 119 10.59 -7.41 10.14
C PRO A 119 9.96 -6.05 9.83
N HIS A 120 8.83 -5.73 10.48
CA HIS A 120 8.04 -4.51 10.31
C HIS A 120 8.16 -3.56 11.49
N ASP A 121 8.19 -2.25 11.20
CA ASP A 121 8.05 -1.21 12.21
C ASP A 121 6.64 -1.16 12.83
N LYS A 122 6.55 -0.59 14.03
CA LYS A 122 5.28 -0.47 14.77
C LYS A 122 4.29 0.48 14.07
N CYS A 123 4.76 1.60 13.52
CA CYS A 123 3.90 2.55 12.83
C CYS A 123 4.67 3.42 11.81
N ARG A 124 4.08 3.55 10.62
CA ARG A 124 4.64 4.23 9.44
C ARG A 124 3.63 5.12 8.71
N ARG A 125 2.56 5.49 9.42
CA ARG A 125 1.39 6.19 8.86
C ARG A 125 1.76 7.59 8.33
N SER A 126 1.24 7.93 7.16
CA SER A 126 1.25 9.31 6.65
C SER A 126 0.02 10.07 7.12
N LYS A 127 0.07 11.41 7.13
CA LYS A 127 -1.13 12.26 7.30
C LYS A 127 -2.23 11.92 6.30
N ARG A 128 -1.85 11.45 5.11
CA ARG A 128 -2.77 11.15 4.00
C ARG A 128 -3.53 9.83 4.17
N PHE A 129 -2.92 8.83 4.80
CA PHE A 129 -3.45 7.47 4.85
C PHE A 129 -2.61 6.54 5.74
N GLN A 130 -3.21 5.41 6.13
CA GLN A 130 -2.45 4.25 6.59
C GLN A 130 -1.50 3.75 5.50
N VAL A 131 -0.36 3.18 5.88
CA VAL A 131 0.72 2.80 4.97
C VAL A 131 1.09 1.34 5.19
N GLY A 132 1.02 0.56 4.11
CA GLY A 132 1.39 -0.85 4.07
C GLY A 132 2.89 -1.01 3.87
N GLN A 133 3.42 -2.22 4.04
CA GLN A 133 4.85 -2.45 3.92
C GLN A 133 5.16 -3.88 3.47
N ASN A 134 6.06 -4.00 2.50
CA ASN A 134 6.75 -5.25 2.20
C ASN A 134 8.23 -5.10 2.59
N VAL A 135 8.77 -6.15 3.19
CA VAL A 135 10.16 -6.19 3.61
C VAL A 135 10.78 -7.46 3.06
N ALA A 136 11.93 -7.33 2.42
CA ALA A 136 12.75 -8.45 2.01
C ALA A 136 14.12 -8.25 2.65
N THR A 137 14.60 -9.26 3.35
CA THR A 137 15.97 -9.33 3.84
C THR A 137 16.56 -10.59 3.24
N TYR A 138 17.80 -10.54 2.76
CA TYR A 138 18.53 -11.68 2.22
C TYR A 138 19.96 -11.65 2.76
N GLY A 139 20.38 -12.72 3.42
CA GLY A 139 21.74 -12.86 3.98
C GLY A 139 22.57 -13.88 3.20
N SER A 140 23.85 -13.58 2.95
CA SER A 140 24.79 -14.52 2.35
C SER A 140 26.21 -14.33 2.90
N SER A 141 26.95 -15.42 3.06
CA SER A 141 28.37 -15.42 3.38
C SER A 141 29.27 -15.50 2.13
N ALA A 142 28.68 -15.65 0.94
CA ALA A 142 29.41 -15.73 -0.31
C ALA A 142 29.98 -14.37 -0.74
N LYS A 143 31.20 -14.38 -1.33
CA LYS A 143 31.89 -13.20 -1.84
C LYS A 143 32.29 -13.40 -3.31
N PRO A 144 32.09 -12.42 -4.21
CA PRO A 144 31.51 -11.09 -3.96
C PRO A 144 30.00 -11.14 -3.70
N PHE A 145 29.51 -10.23 -2.86
CA PHE A 145 28.09 -10.06 -2.61
C PHE A 145 27.52 -9.05 -3.62
N SER A 146 26.41 -9.41 -4.28
CA SER A 146 25.69 -8.51 -5.19
C SER A 146 24.26 -8.33 -4.68
N PRO A 147 23.86 -7.11 -4.27
CA PRO A 147 22.47 -6.85 -3.91
C PRO A 147 21.58 -6.87 -5.15
N ASP A 148 20.31 -7.24 -4.98
CA ASP A 148 19.41 -7.44 -6.13
C ASP A 148 17.97 -7.07 -5.78
N SER A 149 17.64 -5.79 -5.98
CA SER A 149 16.29 -5.26 -5.75
C SER A 149 15.23 -5.91 -6.64
N HIS A 150 15.60 -6.37 -7.85
CA HIS A 150 14.69 -7.10 -8.73
C HIS A 150 14.35 -8.46 -8.12
N ALA A 151 15.34 -9.25 -7.71
CA ALA A 151 15.10 -10.55 -7.09
C ALA A 151 14.24 -10.42 -5.83
N ARG A 152 14.54 -9.45 -4.95
CA ARG A 152 13.75 -9.17 -3.74
C ARG A 152 12.30 -8.81 -4.07
N THR A 153 12.08 -7.95 -5.07
CA THR A 153 10.73 -7.57 -5.52
C THR A 153 9.98 -8.76 -6.13
N MET A 154 10.67 -9.61 -6.89
CA MET A 154 10.08 -10.80 -7.52
C MET A 154 9.75 -11.89 -6.51
N GLU A 155 10.47 -12.00 -5.40
CA GLU A 155 10.15 -12.94 -4.31
C GLU A 155 8.75 -12.68 -3.74
N TRP A 156 8.39 -11.41 -3.52
CA TRP A 156 7.04 -11.03 -3.11
C TRP A 156 5.99 -11.44 -4.12
N PHE A 157 6.22 -11.17 -5.41
CA PHE A 157 5.24 -11.54 -6.44
C PHE A 157 5.07 -13.06 -6.57
N LYS A 158 6.14 -13.84 -6.37
CA LYS A 158 6.11 -15.31 -6.46
C LYS A 158 5.22 -15.98 -5.41
N GLU A 159 4.75 -15.28 -4.38
CA GLU A 159 3.74 -15.83 -3.45
C GLU A 159 2.38 -16.06 -4.11
N ILE A 160 2.16 -15.55 -5.34
CA ILE A 160 0.99 -15.89 -6.18
C ILE A 160 0.72 -17.40 -6.27
N LYS A 161 1.77 -18.23 -6.21
CA LYS A 161 1.65 -19.69 -6.23
C LYS A 161 0.89 -20.26 -5.02
N TYR A 162 0.85 -19.51 -3.93
CA TYR A 162 0.17 -19.89 -2.70
C TYR A 162 -1.15 -19.15 -2.54
N PHE A 163 -1.35 -18.02 -3.23
CA PHE A 163 -2.55 -17.19 -3.14
C PHE A 163 -3.69 -17.75 -3.99
N LYS A 164 -4.78 -18.17 -3.35
CA LYS A 164 -5.94 -18.71 -4.04
C LYS A 164 -6.95 -17.62 -4.43
N PRO A 165 -7.60 -17.71 -5.62
CA PRO A 165 -8.58 -16.72 -6.09
C PRO A 165 -9.73 -16.44 -5.11
N GLU A 166 -10.21 -17.47 -4.41
CA GLU A 166 -11.29 -17.34 -3.43
C GLU A 166 -10.96 -16.40 -2.26
N TRP A 167 -9.68 -16.13 -2.02
CA TRP A 167 -9.26 -15.24 -0.94
C TRP A 167 -9.28 -13.76 -1.32
N ILE A 168 -9.52 -13.40 -2.58
CA ILE A 168 -9.50 -11.98 -2.99
C ILE A 168 -10.50 -11.14 -2.18
N ASN A 169 -11.67 -11.71 -1.89
CA ASN A 169 -12.73 -11.04 -1.13
C ASN A 169 -12.69 -11.36 0.38
N SER A 170 -11.98 -12.41 0.80
CA SER A 170 -11.96 -12.90 2.18
C SER A 170 -10.55 -13.02 2.77
N TYR A 171 -9.56 -12.32 2.19
CA TYR A 171 -8.13 -12.56 2.43
C TYR A 171 -7.72 -12.61 3.91
N ARG A 172 -8.38 -11.80 4.74
CA ARG A 172 -8.09 -11.67 6.17
C ARG A 172 -8.72 -12.76 7.05
N GLN A 173 -9.66 -13.57 6.54
CA GLN A 173 -10.23 -14.73 7.25
C GLN A 173 -9.24 -15.90 7.37
N HIS A 174 -8.07 -15.80 6.74
CA HIS A 174 -7.05 -16.83 6.70
C HIS A 174 -5.71 -16.35 7.30
N HIS A 175 -5.68 -16.16 8.61
CA HIS A 175 -4.50 -15.60 9.31
C HIS A 175 -3.21 -16.40 9.08
N GLU A 176 -3.29 -17.74 9.04
CA GLU A 176 -2.14 -18.63 8.74
C GLU A 176 -1.57 -18.45 7.32
N ILE A 177 -2.36 -17.85 6.43
CA ILE A 177 -2.04 -17.69 5.01
C ILE A 177 -1.47 -16.31 4.73
N MET A 178 -1.84 -15.32 5.54
CA MET A 178 -1.28 -13.96 5.49
C MET A 178 0.23 -13.95 5.70
N GLU A 179 0.77 -14.83 6.55
CA GLU A 179 2.21 -14.97 6.75
C GLU A 179 2.96 -15.42 5.48
N LYS A 180 2.28 -16.19 4.61
CA LYS A 180 2.88 -16.77 3.39
C LYS A 180 2.58 -16.01 2.11
N THR A 181 1.61 -15.11 2.14
CA THR A 181 1.08 -14.44 0.94
C THR A 181 0.91 -12.94 1.11
N GLY A 182 1.26 -12.40 2.29
CA GLY A 182 1.05 -11.00 2.65
C GLY A 182 1.74 -10.04 1.70
N HIS A 183 2.93 -10.40 1.20
CA HIS A 183 3.65 -9.54 0.29
C HIS A 183 2.97 -9.47 -1.07
N TYR A 184 2.54 -10.62 -1.62
CA TYR A 184 1.79 -10.65 -2.87
C TYR A 184 0.46 -9.90 -2.76
N ALA A 185 -0.30 -10.13 -1.68
CA ALA A 185 -1.57 -9.44 -1.47
C ALA A 185 -1.42 -7.91 -1.43
N GLN A 186 -0.38 -7.41 -0.77
CA GLN A 186 -0.04 -5.97 -0.81
C GLN A 186 0.41 -5.54 -2.21
N PHE A 187 1.20 -6.35 -2.90
CA PHE A 187 1.73 -6.07 -4.24
C PHE A 187 0.58 -5.81 -5.24
N ILE A 188 -0.45 -6.66 -5.19
CA ILE A 188 -1.63 -6.59 -6.07
C ILE A 188 -2.81 -5.82 -5.47
N TRP A 189 -2.63 -5.10 -4.36
CA TRP A 189 -3.74 -4.39 -3.73
C TRP A 189 -4.24 -3.25 -4.63
N ALA A 190 -5.47 -3.36 -5.13
CA ALA A 190 -5.99 -2.49 -6.19
C ALA A 190 -5.90 -0.99 -5.83
N GLU A 191 -6.19 -0.65 -4.57
CA GLU A 191 -6.21 0.73 -4.08
C GLU A 191 -4.85 1.35 -3.83
N SER A 192 -3.80 0.54 -3.61
CA SER A 192 -2.45 1.06 -3.39
C SER A 192 -1.90 1.62 -4.69
N PHE A 193 -1.74 2.94 -4.76
CA PHE A 193 -1.31 3.66 -5.97
C PHE A 193 -0.02 4.47 -5.75
N LEU A 194 0.55 4.41 -4.57
CA LEU A 194 1.81 5.05 -4.21
C LEU A 194 2.76 4.01 -3.63
N ILE A 195 4.02 4.07 -4.04
CA ILE A 195 5.09 3.22 -3.50
C ILE A 195 6.34 4.06 -3.25
N GLY A 196 7.03 3.80 -2.16
CA GLY A 196 8.36 4.35 -1.91
C GLY A 196 9.21 3.33 -1.18
N CYS A 197 10.38 3.03 -1.71
CA CYS A 197 11.26 1.99 -1.18
C CYS A 197 12.66 2.50 -0.86
N ALA A 198 13.32 1.82 0.06
CA ALA A 198 14.71 2.01 0.39
C ALA A 198 15.42 0.67 0.58
N ARG A 199 16.71 0.63 0.22
CA ARG A 199 17.57 -0.54 0.41
C ARG A 199 18.77 -0.14 1.24
N VAL A 200 19.14 -1.02 2.17
CA VAL A 200 20.40 -0.93 2.92
C VAL A 200 21.15 -2.24 2.85
N ILE A 201 22.47 -2.16 2.99
CA ILE A 201 23.35 -3.33 3.07
C ILE A 201 24.14 -3.21 4.37
N PHE A 202 24.23 -4.30 5.12
CA PHE A 202 24.96 -4.34 6.38
C PHE A 202 25.50 -5.74 6.64
N GLU A 203 26.43 -5.88 7.58
CA GLU A 203 26.96 -7.18 7.98
C GLU A 203 26.56 -7.53 9.42
N GLU A 204 26.34 -8.81 9.67
CA GLU A 204 26.12 -9.37 11.01
C GLU A 204 26.89 -10.68 11.16
N MET A 205 27.34 -10.94 12.39
CA MET A 205 27.97 -12.21 12.75
C MET A 205 26.91 -13.21 13.20
N VAL A 206 26.74 -14.29 12.45
CA VAL A 206 25.83 -15.39 12.76
C VAL A 206 26.64 -16.68 12.82
N ASP A 207 26.58 -17.41 13.95
CA ASP A 207 27.30 -18.67 14.17
C ASP A 207 28.78 -18.65 13.73
N ASN A 208 29.53 -17.66 14.22
CA ASN A 208 30.95 -17.40 13.90
C ASN A 208 31.27 -17.11 12.43
N SER A 209 30.27 -16.85 11.60
CA SER A 209 30.44 -16.46 10.20
C SER A 209 29.88 -15.06 9.96
N THR A 210 30.60 -14.25 9.18
CA THR A 210 30.10 -12.93 8.74
C THR A 210 29.17 -13.13 7.56
N TYR A 211 27.94 -12.62 7.69
CA TYR A 211 26.96 -12.56 6.61
C TYR A 211 26.77 -11.11 6.19
N THR A 212 26.71 -10.88 4.87
CA THR A 212 26.25 -9.62 4.29
C THR A 212 24.75 -9.73 4.01
N PHE A 213 23.99 -8.74 4.46
CA PHE A 213 22.54 -8.66 4.32
C PHE A 213 22.15 -7.58 3.32
N ASP A 214 21.29 -7.92 2.36
CA ASP A 214 20.56 -7.00 1.47
C ASP A 214 19.13 -6.86 1.99
N ARG A 215 18.78 -5.68 2.49
CA ARG A 215 17.45 -5.39 3.05
C ARG A 215 16.75 -4.32 2.21
N LEU A 216 15.65 -4.71 1.58
CA LEU A 216 14.73 -3.85 0.83
C LEU A 216 13.43 -3.66 1.62
N VAL A 217 13.06 -2.41 1.87
CA VAL A 217 11.79 -2.01 2.49
C VAL A 217 11.01 -1.19 1.48
N CYS A 218 9.79 -1.60 1.17
CA CYS A 218 8.86 -0.84 0.33
C CYS A 218 7.60 -0.49 1.12
N ASN A 219 7.26 0.79 1.18
CA ASN A 219 6.02 1.29 1.78
C ASN A 219 4.98 1.59 0.71
N TYR A 220 3.71 1.24 0.98
CA TYR A 220 2.60 1.33 0.04
C TYR A 220 1.50 2.25 0.55
N GLY A 221 0.98 3.11 -0.33
CA GLY A 221 -0.01 4.13 -0.01
C GLY A 221 -1.23 4.09 -0.95
N PRO A 222 -2.45 4.07 -0.41
CA PRO A 222 -2.83 3.62 0.93
C PRO A 222 -2.36 2.19 1.22
N SER A 223 -2.33 1.82 2.50
CA SER A 223 -2.08 0.44 2.94
C SER A 223 -3.03 -0.51 2.24
N GLY A 224 -2.48 -1.59 1.70
CA GLY A 224 -3.25 -2.77 1.41
C GLY A 224 -3.39 -3.64 2.65
N ASN A 225 -3.93 -4.84 2.47
CA ASN A 225 -3.99 -5.82 3.55
C ASN A 225 -4.71 -5.23 4.78
N VAL A 226 -5.77 -4.45 4.61
CA VAL A 226 -6.49 -3.86 5.75
C VAL A 226 -7.65 -4.77 6.13
N GLU A 227 -7.72 -5.15 7.40
CA GLU A 227 -8.84 -5.89 7.99
C GLU A 227 -10.08 -4.99 8.07
N GLY A 228 -11.24 -5.47 7.63
CA GLY A 228 -12.49 -4.71 7.66
C GLY A 228 -12.53 -3.55 6.65
N SER A 229 -11.80 -3.62 5.53
CA SER A 229 -12.01 -2.68 4.41
C SER A 229 -12.89 -3.35 3.37
N PRO A 230 -14.22 -3.33 3.54
CA PRO A 230 -15.09 -3.88 2.53
C PRO A 230 -15.00 -3.01 1.28
N VAL A 231 -15.09 -3.64 0.11
CA VAL A 231 -15.29 -2.93 -1.15
C VAL A 231 -16.50 -2.00 -0.97
N GLY A 232 -16.36 -0.73 -1.37
CA GLY A 232 -17.42 0.27 -1.28
C GLY A 232 -17.75 0.79 0.12
N GLY A 233 -17.05 0.37 1.17
CA GLY A 233 -17.28 0.90 2.51
C GLY A 233 -16.71 2.30 2.70
N LYS A 234 -17.30 3.06 3.63
CA LYS A 234 -16.74 4.36 3.99
C LYS A 234 -15.46 4.17 4.79
N ARG A 235 -14.38 4.77 4.31
CA ARG A 235 -13.04 4.61 4.89
C ARG A 235 -12.93 4.97 6.37
N SER A 236 -13.71 5.96 6.84
CA SER A 236 -13.75 6.31 8.27
C SER A 236 -14.37 5.21 9.14
N GLU A 237 -15.16 4.32 8.55
CA GLU A 237 -15.98 3.31 9.21
C GLU A 237 -15.42 1.88 9.06
N TYR A 238 -14.28 1.70 8.37
CA TYR A 238 -13.60 0.39 8.24
C TYR A 238 -13.32 -0.31 9.58
N HIS A 239 -13.22 0.44 10.68
CA HIS A 239 -13.06 -0.15 12.01
C HIS A 239 -14.30 -0.88 12.53
N LEU A 240 -15.49 -0.56 12.00
CA LEU A 240 -16.78 -1.18 12.34
C LEU A 240 -16.98 -2.52 11.63
N TYR A 241 -16.25 -2.76 10.54
CA TYR A 241 -16.24 -4.02 9.79
C TYR A 241 -15.31 -5.09 10.40
N ARG A 242 -14.79 -4.83 11.60
CA ARG A 242 -13.99 -5.81 12.32
C ARG A 242 -14.91 -6.77 13.06
N PRO A 243 -14.54 -8.06 13.15
CA PRO A 243 -15.32 -8.99 13.96
C PRO A 243 -15.37 -8.54 15.42
N ASN A 244 -16.51 -8.78 16.05
CA ASN A 244 -16.68 -8.67 17.49
C ASN A 244 -15.94 -9.79 18.23
N GLU A 245 -16.08 -9.85 19.55
CA GLU A 245 -15.42 -10.87 20.40
C GLU A 245 -15.83 -12.32 20.03
N ASN A 246 -16.99 -12.50 19.39
CA ASN A 246 -17.49 -13.79 18.93
C ASN A 246 -17.04 -14.16 17.51
N GLY A 247 -16.33 -13.28 16.80
CA GLY A 247 -15.91 -13.49 15.42
C GLY A 247 -16.94 -13.06 14.37
N ASN A 248 -18.03 -12.39 14.76
CA ASN A 248 -19.14 -12.00 13.89
C ASN A 248 -19.09 -10.51 13.51
N PHE A 249 -19.74 -10.15 12.40
CA PHE A 249 -20.01 -8.76 12.03
C PHE A 249 -21.30 -8.27 12.71
N GLU A 250 -21.32 -7.00 13.12
CA GLU A 250 -22.47 -6.37 13.74
C GLU A 250 -23.02 -5.29 12.81
N CYS A 251 -24.28 -5.44 12.34
CA CYS A 251 -24.96 -4.43 11.54
C CYS A 251 -24.98 -3.08 12.29
N PHE A 252 -24.66 -1.98 11.60
CA PHE A 252 -24.33 -0.71 12.26
C PHE A 252 -25.49 -0.07 13.04
N THR A 253 -26.72 -0.31 12.60
CA THR A 253 -27.93 0.27 13.19
C THR A 253 -28.60 -0.70 14.15
N THR A 254 -28.78 -1.96 13.75
CA THR A 254 -29.56 -2.95 14.51
C THR A 254 -28.75 -3.68 15.58
N GLY A 255 -27.42 -3.72 15.45
CA GLY A 255 -26.58 -4.57 16.28
C GLY A 255 -26.73 -6.07 15.99
N MET A 256 -27.39 -6.44 14.89
CA MET A 256 -27.58 -7.84 14.53
C MET A 256 -26.24 -8.48 14.15
N GLU A 257 -25.94 -9.62 14.78
CA GLU A 257 -24.73 -10.38 14.47
C GLU A 257 -24.93 -11.32 13.27
N ILE A 258 -24.08 -11.19 12.27
CA ILE A 258 -24.00 -12.08 11.10
C ILE A 258 -22.57 -12.58 10.91
N ASP A 259 -22.43 -13.69 10.19
CA ASP A 259 -21.10 -14.21 9.86
C ASP A 259 -20.34 -13.23 8.96
N LEU A 260 -19.02 -13.09 9.14
CA LEU A 260 -18.19 -12.19 8.32
C LEU A 260 -18.27 -12.51 6.82
N SER A 261 -18.56 -13.76 6.45
CA SER A 261 -18.74 -14.18 5.05
C SER A 261 -19.97 -13.58 4.37
N LYS A 262 -20.89 -13.00 5.15
CA LYS A 262 -22.08 -12.33 4.63
C LYS A 262 -21.84 -10.89 4.19
N ILE A 263 -20.68 -10.33 4.52
CA ILE A 263 -20.31 -8.99 4.02
C ILE A 263 -20.00 -9.08 2.52
N ASN A 264 -20.66 -8.26 1.72
CA ASN A 264 -20.52 -8.20 0.27
C ASN A 264 -20.78 -9.55 -0.42
N ASP A 265 -21.77 -10.32 0.06
CA ASP A 265 -22.13 -11.62 -0.49
C ASP A 265 -23.27 -11.58 -1.51
N ASP A 266 -23.71 -10.36 -1.88
CA ASP A 266 -24.81 -10.06 -2.79
C ASP A 266 -26.19 -10.41 -2.21
N TYR A 267 -26.30 -10.44 -0.87
CA TYR A 267 -27.54 -10.64 -0.13
C TYR A 267 -27.66 -9.67 1.04
N CYS A 268 -28.75 -8.90 1.08
CA CYS A 268 -28.96 -7.90 2.13
C CYS A 268 -29.46 -8.53 3.44
N ASP A 269 -28.54 -8.81 4.37
CA ASP A 269 -28.80 -9.22 5.74
C ASP A 269 -29.05 -8.01 6.67
N CYS A 270 -28.36 -6.88 6.49
CA CYS A 270 -28.59 -5.66 7.29
C CYS A 270 -29.63 -4.72 6.65
N GLU A 271 -30.90 -5.14 6.54
CA GLU A 271 -31.95 -4.44 5.77
C GLU A 271 -32.12 -2.94 6.11
N GLU A 272 -31.87 -2.53 7.36
CA GLU A 272 -32.08 -1.16 7.82
C GLU A 272 -31.05 -0.16 7.26
N ASP A 273 -29.78 -0.56 7.13
CA ASP A 273 -28.68 0.33 6.74
C ASP A 273 -27.82 -0.16 5.58
N GLY A 274 -27.97 -1.44 5.21
CA GLY A 274 -27.15 -2.12 4.21
C GLY A 274 -25.66 -2.13 4.54
N SER A 275 -25.32 -2.11 5.83
CA SER A 275 -23.93 -2.07 6.30
C SER A 275 -23.15 -3.31 5.92
N ASP A 276 -23.81 -4.45 5.68
CA ASP A 276 -23.23 -5.68 5.16
C ASP A 276 -22.92 -5.65 3.66
N GLU A 277 -23.61 -4.81 2.88
CA GLU A 277 -23.48 -4.76 1.42
C GLU A 277 -22.96 -3.41 0.89
N PRO A 278 -21.85 -2.86 1.43
CA PRO A 278 -21.33 -1.58 0.97
C PRO A 278 -20.74 -1.64 -0.44
N GLY A 279 -20.43 -2.84 -0.95
CA GLY A 279 -19.72 -3.11 -2.19
C GLY A 279 -20.57 -3.77 -3.26
N THR A 280 -21.85 -4.04 -3.01
CA THR A 280 -22.78 -4.64 -3.98
C THR A 280 -24.04 -3.79 -4.13
N SER A 281 -24.95 -4.24 -4.98
CA SER A 281 -26.26 -3.61 -5.20
C SER A 281 -27.39 -4.23 -4.37
N ALA A 282 -27.08 -5.18 -3.48
CA ALA A 282 -28.08 -6.05 -2.84
C ALA A 282 -29.03 -5.31 -1.89
N CYS A 283 -28.55 -4.29 -1.18
CA CYS A 283 -29.38 -3.51 -0.26
C CYS A 283 -30.05 -2.30 -0.92
N GLN A 284 -31.37 -2.19 -0.78
CA GLN A 284 -32.19 -1.12 -1.40
C GLN A 284 -31.79 0.29 -0.94
N ASN A 285 -31.40 0.44 0.34
CA ASN A 285 -30.94 1.71 0.92
C ASN A 285 -29.40 1.79 1.01
N GLY A 286 -28.69 0.83 0.40
CA GLY A 286 -27.23 0.75 0.45
C GLY A 286 -26.55 1.93 -0.21
N ARG A 287 -25.35 2.25 0.28
CA ARG A 287 -24.48 3.28 -0.29
C ARG A 287 -23.11 2.69 -0.57
N PHE A 288 -22.60 3.00 -1.75
CA PHE A 288 -21.23 2.69 -2.14
C PHE A 288 -20.38 3.94 -2.01
N HIS A 289 -19.29 3.85 -1.25
CA HIS A 289 -18.31 4.90 -1.07
C HIS A 289 -17.16 4.72 -2.05
N CYS A 290 -17.02 5.69 -2.96
CA CYS A 290 -15.93 5.67 -3.93
C CYS A 290 -14.57 5.84 -3.22
N ASN A 291 -13.55 5.16 -3.71
CA ASN A 291 -12.27 5.03 -3.01
C ASN A 291 -11.50 6.36 -2.88
N ILE A 292 -11.48 7.18 -3.93
CA ILE A 292 -10.84 8.51 -3.93
C ILE A 292 -11.64 9.51 -4.76
N GLN A 293 -12.33 10.45 -4.09
CA GLN A 293 -12.86 11.64 -4.73
C GLN A 293 -12.92 12.86 -3.80
N LEU A 294 -12.87 14.06 -4.40
CA LEU A 294 -12.84 15.37 -3.74
C LEU A 294 -14.23 16.02 -3.53
N SER A 295 -15.32 15.47 -4.08
CA SER A 295 -16.61 16.21 -4.15
C SER A 295 -17.90 15.40 -4.00
N LEU A 296 -17.95 14.15 -4.44
CA LEU A 296 -18.96 13.18 -3.99
C LEU A 296 -18.24 12.23 -3.03
N GLU A 297 -18.91 11.72 -2.00
CA GLU A 297 -18.30 10.75 -1.06
C GLU A 297 -18.94 9.35 -1.21
N SER A 298 -20.10 9.28 -1.89
CA SER A 298 -20.83 8.02 -2.14
C SER A 298 -21.85 8.12 -3.27
N ILE A 299 -22.14 6.97 -3.89
CA ILE A 299 -23.21 6.73 -4.84
C ILE A 299 -24.24 5.74 -4.25
N PRO A 300 -25.47 5.67 -4.77
CA PRO A 300 -26.41 4.61 -4.41
C PRO A 300 -25.90 3.21 -4.82
N SER A 301 -26.16 2.18 -4.00
CA SER A 301 -25.74 0.79 -4.26
C SER A 301 -26.19 0.22 -5.61
N HIS A 302 -27.35 0.62 -6.14
CA HIS A 302 -27.86 0.16 -7.43
C HIS A 302 -27.02 0.55 -8.65
N ARG A 303 -26.03 1.43 -8.46
CA ARG A 303 -25.07 1.86 -9.49
C ARG A 303 -23.76 1.06 -9.46
N VAL A 304 -23.62 0.17 -8.50
CA VAL A 304 -22.43 -0.65 -8.36
C VAL A 304 -22.48 -1.78 -9.39
N ASN A 305 -21.43 -1.89 -10.21
CA ASN A 305 -21.31 -2.87 -11.29
C ASN A 305 -22.47 -2.79 -12.32
N ASP A 306 -22.99 -1.60 -12.59
CA ASP A 306 -24.04 -1.38 -13.59
C ASP A 306 -23.49 -1.15 -15.02
N GLY A 307 -22.17 -1.11 -15.15
CA GLY A 307 -21.44 -0.92 -16.41
C GLY A 307 -21.18 0.55 -16.75
N ILE A 308 -21.52 1.48 -15.86
CA ILE A 308 -21.28 2.91 -15.97
C ILE A 308 -20.32 3.32 -14.85
N CYS A 309 -19.34 4.16 -15.19
CA CYS A 309 -18.42 4.71 -14.22
C CYS A 309 -19.09 5.91 -13.52
N ASP A 310 -19.78 5.68 -12.41
CA ASP A 310 -20.39 6.71 -11.57
C ASP A 310 -19.40 7.29 -10.55
N CYS A 311 -18.49 6.46 -10.04
CA CYS A 311 -17.34 6.97 -9.29
C CYS A 311 -16.30 7.55 -10.25
N CYS A 312 -15.78 8.76 -9.97
CA CYS A 312 -14.74 9.38 -10.81
C CYS A 312 -13.46 8.54 -10.95
N ASP A 313 -13.22 7.61 -10.01
CA ASP A 313 -12.10 6.70 -9.98
C ASP A 313 -12.43 5.28 -10.48
N GLY A 314 -13.66 5.03 -10.92
CA GLY A 314 -14.15 3.73 -11.41
C GLY A 314 -14.17 2.62 -10.36
N SER A 315 -14.20 2.97 -9.07
CA SER A 315 -14.18 1.99 -7.98
C SER A 315 -15.47 1.18 -7.86
N ASP A 316 -16.58 1.70 -8.38
CA ASP A 316 -17.91 1.10 -8.46
C ASP A 316 -18.02 -0.05 -9.46
N GLU A 317 -17.13 -0.12 -10.45
CA GLU A 317 -17.12 -1.13 -11.51
C GLU A 317 -16.04 -2.21 -11.26
N TRP A 318 -16.02 -2.79 -10.07
CA TRP A 318 -14.96 -3.71 -9.64
C TRP A 318 -15.16 -5.16 -10.13
N ALA A 319 -16.41 -5.60 -10.31
CA ALA A 319 -16.77 -6.99 -10.59
C ALA A 319 -16.67 -7.40 -12.07
N VAL A 320 -16.09 -6.55 -12.94
CA VAL A 320 -16.09 -6.63 -14.41
C VAL A 320 -16.16 -8.06 -14.97
N LYS A 321 -17.38 -8.59 -15.15
CA LYS A 321 -17.66 -9.58 -16.18
C LYS A 321 -17.65 -8.80 -17.48
N ARG A 322 -16.73 -9.12 -18.39
CA ARG A 322 -16.80 -8.61 -19.77
C ARG A 322 -18.21 -8.86 -20.29
N LEU A 323 -19.02 -7.81 -20.38
CA LEU A 323 -20.13 -7.79 -21.31
C LEU A 323 -19.48 -8.03 -22.67
N HIS A 324 -19.80 -9.17 -23.27
CA HIS A 324 -19.57 -9.37 -24.69
C HIS A 324 -20.22 -8.16 -25.36
N PHE A 325 -19.42 -7.23 -25.88
CA PHE A 325 -19.85 -6.38 -26.97
C PHE A 325 -20.18 -7.33 -28.11
N ARG A 326 -21.44 -7.81 -28.15
CA ARG A 326 -22.08 -8.09 -29.43
C ARG A 326 -22.12 -6.74 -30.10
N LEU A 327 -21.18 -6.51 -31.02
CA LEU A 327 -21.38 -5.53 -32.07
C LEU A 327 -22.72 -5.90 -32.72
N ALA A 328 -23.74 -5.12 -32.39
CA ALA A 328 -25.00 -5.14 -33.09
C ALA A 328 -24.81 -4.28 -34.34
N GLY A 329 -24.98 -4.91 -35.50
CA GLY A 329 -25.42 -4.22 -36.72
C GLY A 329 -24.34 -3.76 -37.69
N GLU A 330 -24.35 -4.44 -38.84
CA GLU A 330 -23.96 -4.02 -40.20
C GLU A 330 -22.48 -3.87 -40.56
#